data_AF-A0A1M5HEE2-F1
#
_entry.id   AF-A0A1M5HEE2-F1
#
_cell.length_a   1.000
_cell.length_b   1.000
_cell.length_c   1.000
_cell.angle_alpha   90.00
_cell.angle_beta   90.00
_cell.angle_gamma   90.00
#
_symmetry.space_group_name_H-M   'P 1'
#
loop_
_entity.id
_entity.type
_entity.pdbx_description
1 polymer ?
#
loop_
_entity_poly.entity_id
_entity_poly.type
_entity_poly.pdbx_seq_one_letter_code
_entity_poly.pdbx_strand_id
1 'polypeptide(L)' 'MLLRLVTVISLIQFLLLMISGESINIALYRSLLVFLILFSLVYLSIFLLNIIQDNKTVSNTGAQTEDNNPSNNSEEQ' A
#
# COMPACT_ATOMS: atom_id res chain seq x y z
N MET A 1 -1.95 -1.19 -5.05
CA MET A 1 -1.40 0.16 -5.31
C MET A 1 -0.18 0.46 -4.43
N LEU A 2 -0.26 0.27 -3.11
CA LEU A 2 0.85 0.57 -2.17
C LEU A 2 2.13 -0.26 -2.39
N LEU A 3 1.98 -1.59 -2.57
CA LEU A 3 3.12 -2.48 -2.83
C LEU A 3 3.87 -2.13 -4.13
N ARG A 4 3.12 -1.59 -5.12
CA ARG A 4 3.66 -1.04 -6.37
C ARG A 4 4.55 0.19 -6.11
N LEU A 5 4.18 1.06 -5.18
CA LEU A 5 4.97 2.24 -4.81
C LEU A 5 6.31 1.83 -4.18
N VAL A 6 6.28 0.87 -3.25
CA VAL A 6 7.49 0.36 -2.57
C VAL A 6 8.48 -0.27 -3.55
N THR A 7 7.97 -1.04 -4.53
CA THR A 7 8.81 -1.64 -5.58
C THR A 7 9.43 -0.57 -6.48
N VAL A 8 8.66 0.44 -6.90
CA VAL A 8 9.17 1.54 -7.75
C VAL A 8 10.26 2.33 -7.03
N ILE A 9 10.07 2.69 -5.76
CA ILE A 9 11.07 3.42 -4.96
C ILE A 9 12.35 2.59 -4.82
N SER A 10 12.23 1.29 -4.57
CA SER A 10 13.39 0.39 -4.42
C SER A 10 14.17 0.23 -5.74
N LEU A 11 13.46 0.18 -6.88
CA LEU A 11 14.09 0.14 -8.20
C LEU A 11 14.81 1.45 -8.54
N ILE A 12 14.22 2.60 -8.21
CA ILE A 12 14.86 3.90 -8.38
C ILE A 12 16.13 3.98 -7.54
N GLN A 13 16.08 3.51 -6.29
CA GLN A 13 17.26 3.51 -5.42
C GLN A 13 18.36 2.58 -5.97
N PHE A 14 17.99 1.39 -6.46
CA PHE A 14 18.93 0.50 -7.14
C PHE A 14 19.57 1.17 -8.37
N LEU A 15 18.79 1.88 -9.17
CA LEU A 15 19.29 2.64 -10.31
C LEU A 15 20.25 3.75 -9.88
N LEU A 16 19.96 4.45 -8.78
CA LEU A 16 20.84 5.47 -8.20
C LEU A 16 22.16 4.90 -7.67
N LEU A 17 22.12 3.70 -7.08
CA LEU A 17 23.33 3.00 -6.63
C LEU A 17 24.19 2.58 -7.85
N MET A 18 23.53 2.09 -8.90
CA MET A 18 24.19 1.73 -10.16
C MET A 18 24.82 2.94 -10.86
N ILE A 19 24.12 4.09 -10.91
CA ILE A 19 24.66 5.31 -11.54
C ILE A 19 25.80 5.94 -10.74
N SER A 20 25.86 5.68 -9.43
CA SER A 20 26.96 6.07 -8.56
C SER A 20 28.24 5.25 -8.79
N GLY A 21 28.22 4.25 -9.67
CA GLY A 21 29.36 3.39 -9.96
C GLY A 21 29.63 2.34 -8.87
N GLU A 22 28.64 2.04 -8.01
CA GLU A 22 28.77 0.95 -7.04
C GLU A 22 28.78 -0.41 -7.76
N SER A 23 29.53 -1.37 -7.22
CA SER A 23 29.56 -2.72 -7.79
C SER A 23 28.16 -3.34 -7.79
N ILE A 24 27.80 -4.07 -8.85
CA ILE A 24 26.47 -4.70 -8.96
C ILE A 24 26.13 -5.55 -7.74
N ASN A 25 27.11 -6.29 -7.20
CA ASN A 25 26.93 -7.13 -6.02
C ASN A 25 26.51 -6.32 -4.79
N ILE A 26 27.18 -5.18 -4.56
CA ILE A 26 26.88 -4.33 -3.40
C ILE A 26 25.58 -3.54 -3.61
N ALA A 27 25.33 -3.06 -4.83
CA ALA A 27 24.11 -2.34 -5.19
C ALA A 27 22.86 -3.22 -5.03
N LEU A 28 22.93 -4.49 -5.45
CA LEU A 28 21.87 -5.48 -5.27
C LEU A 28 21.62 -5.78 -3.79
N TYR A 29 22.67 -6.05 -3.02
CA TYR A 29 22.53 -6.33 -1.60
C TYR A 29 21.87 -5.16 -0.86
N ARG A 30 22.33 -3.94 -1.14
CA ARG A 30 21.87 -2.73 -0.46
C ARG A 30 20.44 -2.35 -0.86
N SER A 31 20.09 -2.48 -2.14
CA SER A 31 18.72 -2.21 -2.60
C SER A 31 17.72 -3.25 -2.08
N LEU A 32 18.11 -4.52 -2.00
CA LEU A 32 17.29 -5.59 -1.45
C LEU A 32 17.05 -5.40 0.05
N LEU A 33 18.05 -4.92 0.78
CA LEU A 33 17.94 -4.58 2.19
C LEU A 33 16.93 -3.44 2.41
N VAL A 34 17.03 -2.36 1.63
CA VAL A 34 16.08 -1.24 1.73
C VAL A 34 14.67 -1.68 1.34
N PHE A 35 14.53 -2.51 0.31
CA PHE A 35 13.24 -3.09 -0.06
C PHE A 35 12.62 -3.88 1.10
N LEU A 36 13.41 -4.71 1.78
CA LEU A 36 12.95 -5.50 2.93
C LEU A 36 12.49 -4.60 4.09
N ILE A 37 13.25 -3.54 4.39
CA ILE A 37 12.91 -2.57 5.44
C ILE A 37 11.61 -1.84 5.10
N LEU A 38 11.48 -1.31 3.88
CA LEU A 38 10.28 -0.60 3.44
C LEU A 38 9.06 -1.53 3.46
N PHE A 39 9.23 -2.77 2.99
CA PHE A 39 8.19 -3.78 3.03
C PHE A 39 7.75 -4.07 4.46
N SER A 40 8.70 -4.29 5.37
CA SER A 40 8.41 -4.53 6.79
C SER A 40 7.70 -3.34 7.45
N LEU A 41 8.13 -2.11 7.18
CA LEU A 41 7.52 -0.90 7.73
C LEU A 41 6.08 -0.72 7.25
N VAL A 42 5.83 -0.94 5.96
CA VAL A 42 4.48 -0.86 5.40
C VAL A 42 3.58 -1.94 6.00
N TYR A 43 4.07 -3.18 6.08
CA TYR A 43 3.31 -4.28 6.67
C TYR A 43 3.00 -4.03 8.15
N LEU A 44 4.00 -3.59 8.92
CA LEU A 44 3.83 -3.24 10.32
C LEU A 44 2.86 -2.07 10.52
N SER A 45 2.90 -1.07 9.63
CA SER A 45 1.98 0.07 9.69
C SER A 45 0.54 -0.38 9.47
N ILE A 46 0.29 -1.22 8.47
CA ILE A 46 -1.05 -1.79 8.23
C ILE A 46 -1.49 -2.63 9.43
N PHE A 47 -0.60 -3.46 9.98
CA PHE A 47 -0.89 -4.27 11.16
C PHE A 47 -1.27 -3.42 12.38
N LEU A 48 -0.52 -2.35 12.65
CA LEU A 48 -0.82 -1.41 13.73
C LEU A 48 -2.13 -0.66 13.49
N LEU A 49 -2.38 -0.21 12.25
CA LEU A 49 -3.67 0.40 11.90
C LEU A 49 -4.83 -0.57 12.14
N ASN A 50 -4.67 -1.83 11.75
CA ASN A 50 -5.70 -2.86 11.94
C ASN A 50 -6.00 -3.07 13.44
N ILE A 51 -4.96 -3.18 14.28
CA ILE A 51 -5.11 -3.26 15.75
C ILE A 51 -5.85 -2.04 16.31
N ILE A 52 -5.50 -0.84 15.87
CA ILE A 52 -6.13 0.39 16.36
C ILE A 52 -7.59 0.49 15.88
N GLN A 53 -7.88 0.04 14.67
CA GLN A 53 -9.21 0.08 14.07
C GLN A 53 -10.17 -0.85 14.81
N ASP A 54 -9.72 -2.03 15.23
CA ASP A 54 -10.50 -2.96 16.07
C ASP A 54 -10.90 -2.33 17.42
N ASN A 55 -10.12 -1.38 17.94
CA ASN A 55 -10.44 -0.61 19.15
C ASN A 55 -11.34 0.62 18.89
N LYS A 56 -11.53 1.00 17.62
CA LYS A 56 -12.35 2.16 17.20
C LYS A 56 -13.68 1.79 16.55
N THR A 57 -14.00 0.51 16.36
CA THR A 57 -15.30 0.07 15.79
C THR A 57 -16.50 0.44 16.66
N VAL A 58 -16.31 0.92 17.91
CA VAL A 58 -17.38 1.54 18.72
C VAL A 58 -17.64 3.00 18.34
N SER A 59 -16.80 3.63 17.51
CA SER A 59 -16.93 5.05 17.15
C SER A 59 -16.31 5.33 15.78
N ASN A 60 -16.91 4.80 14.72
CA ASN A 60 -17.00 5.46 13.41
C ASN A 60 -17.90 4.63 12.47
N THR A 61 -19.20 4.85 12.60
CA THR A 61 -20.10 4.88 11.45
C THR A 61 -19.50 5.84 10.43
N GLY A 62 -18.77 5.32 9.45
CA GLY A 62 -17.99 6.13 8.53
C GLY A 62 -17.61 5.34 7.29
N ALA A 63 -18.48 5.45 6.27
CA ALA A 63 -18.32 5.08 4.87
C ALA A 63 -18.74 3.65 4.47
N GLN A 64 -20.02 3.50 4.11
CA GLN A 64 -20.44 3.19 2.74
C GLN A 64 -21.97 3.05 2.70
N THR A 65 -22.67 4.14 2.41
CA THR A 65 -24.01 4.06 1.84
C THR A 65 -23.83 3.58 0.40
N GLU A 66 -24.00 2.28 0.17
CA GLU A 66 -24.36 1.76 -1.15
C GLU A 66 -25.78 2.25 -1.47
N ASP A 67 -25.89 3.41 -2.12
CA ASP A 67 -27.13 3.81 -2.78
C ASP A 67 -27.18 3.13 -4.16
N ASN A 68 -27.45 1.82 -4.16
CA ASN A 68 -27.80 1.06 -5.35
C ASN A 68 -29.33 1.13 -5.51
N ASN A 69 -29.83 2.18 -6.15
CA ASN A 69 -31.23 2.27 -6.53
C ASN A 69 -31.39 2.26 -8.06
N PRO A 70 -31.75 1.12 -8.68
CA PRO A 70 -32.42 1.12 -9.95
C PRO A 70 -33.93 0.91 -9.69
N SER A 71 -34.64 1.97 -9.29
CA SER A 71 -36.11 1.96 -9.34
C SER A 71 -36.53 2.29 -10.77
N ASN A 72 -36.38 1.28 -11.64
CA ASN A 72 -37.11 1.18 -12.88
C ASN A 72 -38.13 0.07 -12.69
N ASN A 73 -39.40 0.45 -12.49
CA ASN A 73 -40.53 -0.30 -13.02
C ASN A 73 -41.69 0.67 -13.20
N SER A 74 -41.88 1.02 -14.46
CA SER A 74 -43.14 1.44 -15.04
C SER A 74 -44.19 0.35 -14.85
N GLU A 75 -45.29 0.67 -14.20
CA GLU A 75 -46.59 -0.02 -14.35
C GLU A 75 -47.57 1.12 -14.69
N GLU A 76 -47.82 1.41 -15.96
CA GLU A 76 -48.86 0.80 -16.81
C GLU A 76 -50.29 0.95 -16.25
N GLN A 77 -50.97 1.94 -16.85
CA GLN A 77 -52.42 2.14 -17.10
C GLN A 77 -53.47 1.57 -16.14
#